data_AF-A0AAW3FQE4-F1
#
_entry.id   AF-A0AAW3FQE4-F1
#
_cell.length_a   1.000
_cell.length_b   1.000
_cell.length_c   1.000
_cell.angle_alpha   90.00
_cell.angle_beta   90.00
_cell.angle_gamma   90.00
#
_symmetry.space_group_name_H-M   'P 1'
#
loop_
_entity.id
_entity.type
_entity.pdbx_description
1 polymer ?
#
loop_
_entity_poly.entity_id
_entity_poly.type
_entity_poly.pdbx_seq_one_letter_code
_entity_poly.pdbx_strand_id
1 'polypeptide(L)'
;MHHAKKLVVALTSLLILTGCTTGNQQAANHTSVKTKTVRVEKRTAANKAAWAKAKAASRANAASAKALSSNTTQLAIATSQAKRQSEQLKAKHDDAMASSKSASQAAAKSAASEAAAQSRSQSEAQSASAVAAASQSKQAVKASSQAAAQSQQTQTSTATTSRQNNFSGDTDTAQTGRIVGNRNSKIYHVETGQNYRMAGKNAVYFSTEDAARAAGFRKSFR
;
A
#
# COMPACT_ATOMS: atom_id res chain seq x y z
N MET A 1 23.19 -18.85 -8.16
CA MET A 1 23.71 -18.28 -9.43
C MET A 1 23.68 -19.32 -10.56
N HIS A 2 22.53 -19.92 -10.92
CA HIS A 2 22.51 -21.00 -11.91
C HIS A 2 21.28 -21.07 -12.82
N HIS A 3 20.72 -19.95 -13.31
CA HIS A 3 19.63 -20.04 -14.33
C HIS A 3 19.74 -19.09 -15.53
N ALA A 4 20.87 -18.42 -15.74
CA ALA A 4 21.00 -17.41 -16.80
C ALA A 4 21.36 -17.94 -18.22
N LYS A 5 21.41 -19.25 -18.46
CA LYS A 5 21.91 -19.81 -19.74
C LYS A 5 20.89 -20.48 -20.66
N LYS A 6 19.59 -20.51 -20.31
CA LYS A 6 18.57 -21.14 -21.18
C LYS A 6 17.66 -20.17 -21.94
N LEU A 7 17.88 -18.86 -21.83
CA LEU A 7 17.00 -17.83 -22.43
C LEU A 7 17.52 -17.22 -23.74
N VAL A 8 18.71 -17.62 -24.22
CA VAL A 8 19.35 -16.99 -25.39
C VAL A 8 19.00 -17.67 -26.72
N VAL A 9 18.43 -18.88 -26.71
CA VAL A 9 18.13 -19.62 -27.97
C VAL A 9 16.72 -19.33 -28.52
N ALA A 10 15.84 -18.65 -27.76
CA ALA A 10 14.46 -18.41 -28.18
C ALA A 10 14.23 -17.04 -28.86
N LEU A 11 15.22 -16.13 -28.84
CA LEU A 11 15.06 -14.75 -29.31
C LEU A 11 15.61 -14.50 -30.72
N THR A 12 16.35 -15.44 -31.31
CA THR A 12 16.89 -15.31 -32.68
C THR A 12 15.92 -15.77 -33.79
N SER A 13 14.73 -16.26 -33.45
CA SER A 13 13.76 -16.77 -34.43
C SER A 13 12.65 -15.77 -34.79
N LEU A 14 12.60 -14.60 -34.14
CA LEU A 14 11.49 -13.64 -34.24
C LEU A 14 11.81 -12.40 -35.11
N LEU A 15 12.76 -12.50 -36.03
CA LEU A 15 13.17 -11.39 -36.91
C LEU A 15 13.37 -11.79 -38.37
N ILE A 16 12.57 -12.75 -38.86
CA ILE A 16 12.48 -13.09 -40.31
C ILE A 16 11.02 -13.16 -40.78
N LEU A 17 10.11 -12.35 -40.22
CA LEU A 17 8.71 -12.35 -40.69
C LEU A 17 8.05 -10.98 -40.76
N THR A 18 8.83 -9.96 -41.12
CA THR A 18 8.30 -8.67 -41.59
C THR A 18 8.72 -8.49 -43.04
N GLY A 19 7.92 -9.03 -43.97
CA GLY A 19 8.21 -8.88 -45.39
C GLY A 19 7.46 -9.81 -46.33
N CYS A 20 6.15 -10.04 -46.15
CA CYS A 20 5.29 -10.63 -47.19
C CYS A 20 3.88 -10.01 -47.13
N THR A 21 3.78 -8.69 -47.14
CA THR A 21 2.56 -8.00 -47.59
C THR A 21 2.72 -7.74 -49.09
N THR A 22 2.34 -8.72 -49.90
CA THR A 22 1.95 -8.44 -51.28
C THR A 22 0.82 -9.41 -51.57
N GLY A 23 -0.40 -8.87 -51.60
CA GLY A 23 -1.52 -9.56 -52.22
C GLY A 23 -1.15 -9.79 -53.68
N ASN A 24 -0.58 -10.95 -53.96
CA ASN A 24 -0.48 -11.46 -55.30
C ASN A 24 -1.49 -12.59 -55.37
N GLN A 25 -2.73 -12.23 -55.68
CA GLN A 25 -3.62 -13.11 -56.44
C GLN A 25 -2.86 -13.42 -57.72
N GLN A 26 -1.99 -14.42 -57.66
CA GLN A 26 -1.23 -14.90 -58.79
C GLN A 26 -2.25 -15.62 -59.66
N ALA A 27 -2.92 -14.84 -60.50
CA ALA A 27 -3.75 -15.33 -61.57
C ALA A 27 -2.97 -16.47 -62.21
N ALA A 28 -3.56 -17.67 -62.22
CA ALA A 28 -2.97 -18.81 -62.88
C ALA A 28 -2.62 -18.35 -64.30
N ASN A 29 -1.33 -18.20 -64.58
CA ASN A 29 -0.86 -17.90 -65.92
C ASN A 29 -1.27 -19.11 -66.77
N HIS A 30 -2.45 -19.02 -67.39
CA HIS A 30 -2.92 -19.95 -68.38
C HIS A 30 -1.93 -19.87 -69.53
N THR A 31 -0.90 -20.70 -69.46
CA THR A 31 0.08 -20.83 -70.52
C THR A 31 -0.67 -21.49 -71.66
N SER A 32 -1.16 -20.68 -72.60
CA SER A 32 -1.80 -21.16 -73.82
C SER A 32 -0.77 -21.88 -74.66
N VAL A 33 -0.58 -23.17 -74.39
CA VAL A 33 0.28 -24.03 -75.19
C VAL A 33 -0.41 -24.23 -76.53
N LYS A 34 0.09 -23.60 -77.60
CA LYS A 34 -0.35 -23.89 -78.97
C LYS A 34 0.01 -25.34 -79.29
N THR A 35 -0.97 -26.24 -79.21
CA THR A 35 -0.80 -27.66 -79.55
C THR A 35 -0.87 -27.83 -81.06
N LYS A 36 0.28 -28.11 -81.70
CA LYS A 36 0.32 -28.47 -83.12
C LYS A 36 -0.01 -29.95 -83.26
N THR A 37 -1.22 -30.25 -83.72
CA THR A 37 -1.67 -31.64 -83.95
C THR A 37 -1.18 -32.11 -85.32
N VAL A 38 -0.21 -33.02 -85.35
CA VAL A 38 0.27 -33.64 -86.60
C VAL A 38 -0.36 -35.02 -86.74
N ARG A 39 -1.13 -35.24 -87.82
CA ARG A 39 -1.69 -36.55 -88.16
C ARG A 39 -0.61 -37.37 -88.86
N VAL A 40 -0.40 -38.59 -88.43
CA VAL A 40 0.63 -39.47 -89.02
C VAL A 40 -0.06 -40.66 -89.69
N GLU A 41 0.10 -40.78 -91.01
CA GLU A 41 -0.59 -41.78 -91.84
C GLU A 41 -0.06 -43.20 -91.61
N LYS A 42 1.23 -43.36 -91.26
CA LYS A 42 1.83 -44.62 -90.83
C LYS A 42 2.70 -44.44 -89.58
N ARG A 43 2.50 -45.30 -88.58
CA ARG A 43 3.28 -45.29 -87.32
C ARG A 43 4.63 -45.98 -87.52
N THR A 44 5.71 -45.21 -87.59
CA THR A 44 7.09 -45.72 -87.51
C THR A 44 7.45 -46.14 -86.07
N ALA A 45 8.55 -46.88 -85.91
CA ALA A 45 9.08 -47.23 -84.59
C ALA A 45 9.42 -45.97 -83.76
N ALA A 46 10.00 -44.93 -84.39
CA ALA A 46 10.27 -43.63 -83.76
C ALA A 46 8.98 -42.95 -83.27
N ASN A 47 7.89 -43.01 -84.05
CA ASN A 47 6.59 -42.45 -83.65
C ASN A 47 5.98 -43.19 -82.45
N LYS A 48 6.16 -44.51 -82.36
CA LYS A 48 5.73 -45.30 -81.18
C LYS A 48 6.53 -44.92 -79.94
N ALA A 49 7.84 -44.80 -80.06
CA ALA A 49 8.72 -44.40 -78.95
C ALA A 49 8.41 -42.97 -78.46
N ALA A 50 8.23 -42.02 -79.38
CA ALA A 50 7.85 -40.64 -79.05
C ALA A 50 6.49 -40.56 -78.34
N TRP A 51 5.49 -41.32 -78.82
CA TRP A 51 4.17 -41.38 -78.17
C TRP A 51 4.24 -42.00 -76.77
N ALA A 52 5.00 -43.08 -76.60
CA ALA A 52 5.21 -43.70 -75.29
C ALA A 52 5.88 -42.73 -74.30
N LYS A 53 6.91 -41.99 -74.75
CA LYS A 53 7.59 -40.97 -73.94
C LYS A 53 6.65 -39.81 -73.57
N ALA A 54 5.84 -39.32 -74.52
CA ALA A 54 4.85 -38.28 -74.26
C ALA A 54 3.77 -38.74 -73.28
N LYS A 55 3.30 -39.99 -73.40
CA LYS A 55 2.32 -40.58 -72.47
C LYS A 55 2.91 -40.73 -71.06
N ALA A 56 4.17 -41.15 -70.94
CA ALA A 56 4.87 -41.23 -69.66
C ALA A 56 5.01 -39.85 -69.00
N ALA A 57 5.44 -38.83 -69.77
CA ALA A 57 5.54 -37.45 -69.28
C ALA A 57 4.19 -36.88 -68.83
N SER A 58 3.12 -37.12 -69.59
CA SER A 58 1.76 -36.70 -69.22
C SER A 58 1.30 -37.34 -67.90
N ARG A 59 1.56 -38.65 -67.70
CA ARG A 59 1.23 -39.33 -66.44
C ARG A 59 2.03 -38.78 -65.26
N ALA A 60 3.32 -38.48 -65.47
CA ALA A 60 4.15 -37.86 -64.44
C ALA A 60 3.62 -36.47 -64.05
N ASN A 61 3.30 -35.63 -65.02
CA ASN A 61 2.73 -34.30 -64.77
C ASN A 61 1.36 -34.36 -64.06
N ALA A 62 0.51 -35.33 -64.42
CA ALA A 62 -0.76 -35.54 -63.74
C ALA A 62 -0.58 -35.98 -62.28
N ALA A 63 0.41 -36.84 -62.00
CA ALA A 63 0.76 -37.24 -60.64
C ALA A 63 1.29 -36.04 -59.83
N SER A 64 2.17 -35.23 -60.41
CA SER A 64 2.67 -33.99 -59.79
C SER A 64 1.56 -32.99 -59.50
N ALA A 65 0.61 -32.80 -60.44
CA ALA A 65 -0.54 -31.91 -60.23
C ALA A 65 -1.43 -32.39 -59.08
N LYS A 66 -1.65 -33.71 -58.95
CA LYS A 66 -2.41 -34.29 -57.84
C LYS A 66 -1.69 -34.09 -56.50
N ALA A 67 -0.36 -34.30 -56.46
CA ALA A 67 0.45 -34.06 -55.27
C ALA A 67 0.43 -32.58 -54.84
N LEU A 68 0.54 -31.65 -55.80
CA LEU A 68 0.47 -30.22 -55.53
C LEU A 68 -0.90 -29.82 -54.97
N SER A 69 -1.98 -30.33 -55.56
CA SER A 69 -3.35 -30.11 -55.06
C SER A 69 -3.52 -30.61 -53.62
N SER A 70 -3.03 -31.82 -53.31
CA SER A 70 -3.04 -32.34 -51.94
C SER A 70 -2.25 -31.48 -50.96
N ASN A 71 -1.11 -30.94 -51.36
CA ASN A 71 -0.31 -30.02 -50.54
C ASN A 71 -1.08 -28.71 -50.27
N THR A 72 -1.70 -28.11 -51.30
CA THR A 72 -2.55 -26.92 -51.16
C THR A 72 -3.69 -27.15 -50.17
N THR A 73 -4.36 -28.32 -50.22
CA THR A 73 -5.40 -28.67 -49.24
C THR A 73 -4.83 -28.78 -47.82
N GLN A 74 -3.68 -29.42 -47.64
CA GLN A 74 -3.04 -29.49 -46.31
C GLN A 74 -2.68 -28.11 -45.77
N LEU A 75 -2.16 -27.22 -46.62
CA LEU A 75 -1.82 -25.86 -46.22
C LEU A 75 -3.05 -25.05 -45.80
N ALA A 76 -4.19 -25.23 -46.49
CA ALA A 76 -5.45 -24.59 -46.13
C ALA A 76 -5.99 -25.10 -44.77
N ILE A 77 -5.88 -26.40 -44.52
CA ILE A 77 -6.24 -27.00 -43.22
C ILE A 77 -5.33 -26.47 -42.11
N ALA A 78 -4.02 -26.46 -42.32
CA ALA A 78 -3.05 -25.96 -41.36
C ALA A 78 -3.29 -24.47 -41.04
N THR A 79 -3.58 -23.65 -42.05
CA THR A 79 -3.92 -22.23 -41.88
C THR A 79 -5.19 -22.06 -41.04
N SER A 80 -6.22 -22.87 -41.33
CA SER A 80 -7.48 -22.84 -40.57
C SER A 80 -7.29 -23.28 -39.12
N GLN A 81 -6.47 -24.30 -38.88
CA GLN A 81 -6.12 -24.76 -37.53
C GLN A 81 -5.34 -23.70 -36.75
N ALA A 82 -4.34 -23.07 -37.38
CA ALA A 82 -3.56 -22.00 -36.76
C ALA A 82 -4.45 -20.81 -36.37
N LYS A 83 -5.40 -20.43 -37.24
CA LYS A 83 -6.37 -19.37 -36.93
C LYS A 83 -7.25 -19.73 -35.72
N ARG A 84 -7.79 -20.95 -35.69
CA ARG A 84 -8.59 -21.44 -34.55
C ARG A 84 -7.79 -21.47 -33.25
N GLN A 85 -6.53 -21.90 -33.30
CA GLN A 85 -5.64 -21.89 -32.13
C GLN A 85 -5.37 -20.48 -31.63
N SER A 86 -5.15 -19.52 -32.54
CA SER A 86 -4.98 -18.11 -32.20
C SER A 86 -6.22 -17.53 -31.51
N GLU A 87 -7.42 -17.78 -32.06
CA GLU A 87 -8.69 -17.34 -31.48
C GLU A 87 -8.93 -17.95 -30.09
N GLN A 88 -8.63 -19.25 -29.92
CA GLN A 88 -8.72 -19.92 -28.62
C GLN A 88 -7.75 -19.36 -27.58
N LEU A 89 -6.50 -19.05 -27.98
CA LEU A 89 -5.52 -18.44 -27.09
C LEU A 89 -5.96 -17.04 -26.65
N LYS A 90 -6.51 -16.25 -27.58
CA LYS A 90 -7.07 -14.93 -27.27
C LYS A 90 -8.23 -15.03 -26.28
N ALA A 91 -9.17 -15.95 -26.50
CA ALA A 91 -10.29 -16.16 -25.57
C ALA A 91 -9.80 -16.55 -24.16
N LYS A 92 -8.88 -17.52 -24.07
CA LYS A 92 -8.30 -17.92 -22.77
C LYS A 92 -7.57 -16.80 -22.05
N HIS A 93 -6.85 -15.96 -22.80
CA HIS A 93 -6.18 -14.79 -22.25
C HIS A 93 -7.18 -13.78 -21.68
N ASP A 94 -8.25 -13.48 -22.44
CA ASP A 94 -9.26 -12.53 -22.03
C ASP A 94 -10.04 -13.04 -20.79
N ASP A 95 -10.35 -14.34 -20.73
CA ASP A 95 -10.96 -14.99 -19.56
C ASP A 95 -10.05 -14.94 -18.33
N ALA A 96 -8.76 -15.23 -18.49
CA ALA A 96 -7.78 -15.16 -17.40
C ALA A 96 -7.64 -13.73 -16.87
N MET A 97 -7.63 -12.73 -17.75
CA MET A 97 -7.60 -11.32 -17.38
C MET A 97 -8.87 -10.90 -16.63
N ALA A 98 -10.05 -11.33 -17.09
CA ALA A 98 -11.32 -11.06 -16.41
C ALA A 98 -11.38 -11.70 -15.02
N SER A 99 -10.92 -12.94 -14.89
CA SER A 99 -10.84 -13.67 -13.62
C SER A 99 -9.87 -12.98 -12.65
N SER A 100 -8.66 -12.64 -13.10
CA SER A 100 -7.66 -11.92 -12.31
C SER A 100 -8.19 -10.57 -11.82
N LYS A 101 -8.86 -9.81 -12.69
CA LYS A 101 -9.46 -8.53 -12.33
C LYS A 101 -10.54 -8.70 -11.26
N SER A 102 -11.41 -9.68 -11.42
CA SER A 102 -12.47 -9.99 -10.46
C SER A 102 -11.89 -10.41 -9.10
N ALA A 103 -10.88 -11.28 -9.08
CA ALA A 103 -10.19 -11.71 -7.87
C ALA A 103 -9.50 -10.54 -7.15
N SER A 104 -8.83 -9.65 -7.90
CA SER A 104 -8.18 -8.46 -7.32
C SER A 104 -9.20 -7.48 -6.71
N GLN A 105 -10.36 -7.29 -7.33
CA GLN A 105 -11.42 -6.44 -6.81
C GLN A 105 -12.07 -7.03 -5.56
N ALA A 106 -12.28 -8.35 -5.54
CA ALA A 106 -12.78 -9.05 -4.36
C ALA A 106 -11.79 -8.94 -3.19
N ALA A 107 -10.49 -9.17 -3.43
CA ALA A 107 -9.44 -9.03 -2.42
C ALA A 107 -9.36 -7.59 -1.88
N ALA A 108 -9.41 -6.58 -2.75
CA ALA A 108 -9.41 -5.17 -2.34
C ALA A 108 -10.65 -4.82 -1.50
N LYS A 109 -11.83 -5.35 -1.85
CA LYS A 109 -13.06 -5.10 -1.11
C LYS A 109 -13.07 -5.77 0.26
N SER A 110 -12.52 -6.98 0.36
CA SER A 110 -12.34 -7.67 1.65
C SER A 110 -11.34 -6.94 2.54
N ALA A 111 -10.18 -6.54 2.00
CA ALA A 111 -9.19 -5.77 2.75
C ALA A 111 -9.76 -4.42 3.25
N ALA A 112 -10.55 -3.74 2.42
CA ALA A 112 -11.21 -2.50 2.83
C ALA A 112 -12.26 -2.72 3.93
N SER A 113 -13.01 -3.82 3.89
CA SER A 113 -14.01 -4.13 4.94
C SER A 113 -13.33 -4.50 6.26
N GLU A 114 -12.23 -5.27 6.20
CA GLU A 114 -11.42 -5.61 7.37
C GLU A 114 -10.79 -4.37 8.01
N ALA A 115 -10.21 -3.48 7.21
CA ALA A 115 -9.65 -2.22 7.69
C ALA A 115 -10.72 -1.32 8.34
N ALA A 116 -11.92 -1.26 7.76
CA ALA A 116 -13.04 -0.52 8.34
C ALA A 116 -13.52 -1.14 9.66
N ALA A 117 -13.58 -2.47 9.76
CA ALA A 117 -13.95 -3.18 10.98
C ALA A 117 -12.92 -2.96 12.10
N GLN A 118 -11.63 -3.04 11.79
CA GLN A 118 -10.54 -2.75 12.73
C GLN A 118 -10.59 -1.31 13.22
N SER A 119 -10.83 -0.34 12.33
CA SER A 119 -10.94 1.08 12.70
C SER A 119 -12.12 1.34 13.64
N ARG A 120 -13.27 0.71 13.39
CA ARG A 120 -14.44 0.80 14.28
C ARG A 120 -14.15 0.21 15.66
N SER A 121 -13.55 -0.97 15.72
CA SER A 121 -13.18 -1.61 16.97
C SER A 121 -12.19 -0.77 17.80
N GLN A 122 -11.19 -0.15 17.16
CA GLN A 122 -10.27 0.76 17.84
C GLN A 122 -10.98 2.02 18.38
N SER A 123 -11.89 2.61 17.60
CA SER A 123 -12.69 3.77 18.03
C SER A 123 -13.60 3.44 19.21
N GLU A 124 -14.21 2.25 19.22
CA GLU A 124 -15.04 1.78 20.33
C GLU A 124 -14.20 1.55 21.60
N ALA A 125 -13.03 0.93 21.47
CA ALA A 125 -12.11 0.72 22.60
C ALA A 125 -11.60 2.05 23.19
N GLN A 126 -11.24 3.02 22.34
CA GLN A 126 -10.85 4.35 22.78
C GLN A 126 -11.99 5.06 23.51
N SER A 127 -13.21 4.99 22.97
CA SER A 127 -14.40 5.58 23.60
C SER A 127 -14.69 4.95 24.96
N ALA A 128 -14.64 3.61 25.06
CA ALA A 128 -14.83 2.91 26.33
C ALA A 128 -13.76 3.31 27.37
N SER A 129 -12.49 3.45 26.94
CA SER A 129 -11.41 3.88 27.84
C SER A 129 -11.58 5.32 28.34
N ALA A 130 -12.08 6.23 27.49
CA ALA A 130 -12.35 7.62 27.87
C ALA A 130 -13.51 7.70 28.88
N VAL A 131 -14.56 6.89 28.71
CA VAL A 131 -15.68 6.82 29.65
C VAL A 131 -15.23 6.23 31.00
N ALA A 132 -14.34 5.23 30.99
CA ALA A 132 -13.73 4.68 32.20
C ALA A 132 -12.86 5.72 32.92
N ALA A 133 -12.00 6.45 32.20
CA ALA A 133 -11.18 7.52 32.79
C ALA A 133 -12.05 8.66 33.37
N ALA A 134 -13.12 9.05 32.67
CA ALA A 134 -14.05 10.07 33.14
C ALA A 134 -14.78 9.61 34.41
N SER A 135 -15.19 8.34 34.51
CA SER A 135 -15.84 7.82 35.73
C SER A 135 -14.88 7.73 36.92
N GLN A 136 -13.62 7.31 36.71
CA GLN A 136 -12.58 7.33 37.75
C GLN A 136 -12.28 8.74 38.25
N SER A 137 -12.19 9.73 37.34
CA SER A 137 -11.96 11.13 37.72
C SER A 137 -13.09 11.67 38.61
N LYS A 138 -14.35 11.35 38.29
CA LYS A 138 -15.51 11.75 39.10
C LYS A 138 -15.48 11.12 40.50
N GLN A 139 -15.04 9.87 40.61
CA GLN A 139 -14.90 9.19 41.91
C GLN A 139 -13.76 9.80 42.74
N ALA A 140 -12.62 10.13 42.11
CA ALA A 140 -11.49 10.78 42.78
C ALA A 140 -11.86 12.19 43.30
N VAL A 141 -12.62 12.97 42.53
CA VAL A 141 -13.12 14.29 42.97
C VAL A 141 -14.08 14.13 44.15
N LYS A 142 -14.95 13.11 44.15
CA LYS A 142 -15.86 12.83 45.27
C LYS A 142 -15.11 12.39 46.53
N ALA A 143 -14.06 11.57 46.39
CA ALA A 143 -13.21 11.18 47.51
C ALA A 143 -12.42 12.37 48.09
N SER A 144 -11.88 13.23 47.21
CA SER A 144 -11.15 14.43 47.62
C SER A 144 -12.06 15.44 48.34
N SER A 145 -13.31 15.61 47.91
CA SER A 145 -14.24 16.53 48.58
C SER A 145 -14.71 16.00 49.94
N GLN A 146 -14.86 14.68 50.09
CA GLN A 146 -15.13 14.05 51.39
C GLN A 146 -13.95 14.21 52.35
N ALA A 147 -12.72 14.02 51.89
CA ALA A 147 -11.52 14.25 52.70
C ALA A 147 -11.35 15.72 53.13
N ALA A 148 -11.69 16.68 52.25
CA ALA A 148 -11.69 18.11 52.56
C ALA A 148 -12.76 18.49 53.61
N ALA A 149 -13.95 17.89 53.56
CA ALA A 149 -15.01 18.12 54.55
C ALA A 149 -14.61 17.60 55.94
N GLN A 150 -13.92 16.46 56.01
CA GLN A 150 -13.45 15.87 57.27
C GLN A 150 -12.29 16.65 57.91
N SER A 151 -11.45 17.30 57.09
CA SER A 151 -10.39 18.19 57.58
C SER A 151 -10.93 19.53 58.08
N GLN A 152 -12.01 20.06 57.51
CA GLN A 152 -12.72 21.24 58.06
C GLN A 152 -13.39 20.96 59.41
N GLN A 153 -13.95 19.76 59.62
CA GLN A 153 -14.53 19.39 60.91
C GLN A 153 -13.47 19.29 62.03
N THR A 154 -12.23 18.95 61.68
CA THR A 154 -11.09 18.89 62.63
C THR A 154 -10.55 20.28 62.98
N GLN A 155 -10.71 21.28 62.10
CA GLN A 155 -10.35 22.68 62.35
C GLN A 155 -11.34 23.41 63.27
N THR A 156 -12.63 23.00 63.30
CA THR A 156 -13.62 23.58 64.22
C THR A 156 -13.40 23.13 65.66
N SER A 157 -12.75 21.99 65.88
CA SER A 157 -12.36 21.49 67.22
C SER A 157 -11.07 22.11 67.76
N THR A 158 -10.32 22.87 66.95
CA THR A 158 -9.08 23.58 67.35
C THR A 158 -9.26 25.09 67.51
N ALA A 159 -10.47 25.62 67.31
CA ALA A 159 -10.81 27.03 67.48
C ALA A 159 -10.83 27.53 68.95
N THR A 160 -10.44 26.70 69.92
CA THR A 160 -10.35 27.07 71.35
C THR A 160 -8.95 27.36 71.85
N THR A 161 -7.90 27.28 71.02
CA THR A 161 -6.53 27.67 71.44
C THR A 161 -5.79 28.34 70.29
N SER A 162 -5.85 29.67 70.22
CA SER A 162 -4.75 30.56 69.79
C SER A 162 -5.26 31.98 69.51
N ARG A 163 -5.76 32.65 70.56
CA ARG A 163 -5.72 34.11 70.61
C ARG A 163 -4.28 34.56 70.87
N GLN A 164 -3.41 34.48 69.88
CA GLN A 164 -2.14 35.22 69.94
C GLN A 164 -1.51 35.35 68.54
N ASN A 165 -1.90 36.38 67.80
CA ASN A 165 -1.07 36.92 66.73
C ASN A 165 -0.85 38.41 67.04
N ASN A 166 -0.03 38.66 68.06
CA ASN A 166 0.62 39.94 68.23
C ASN A 166 1.56 40.12 67.03
N PHE A 167 1.20 41.01 66.11
CA PHE A 167 2.02 41.38 64.97
C PHE A 167 3.18 42.28 65.45
N SER A 168 4.14 41.67 66.16
CA SER A 168 5.46 42.23 66.39
C SER A 168 6.19 42.27 65.04
N GLY A 169 6.87 43.37 64.73
CA GLY A 169 7.40 43.73 63.40
C GLY A 169 8.54 42.85 62.85
N ASP A 170 8.60 41.60 63.25
CA ASP A 170 9.70 40.68 62.98
C ASP A 170 9.13 39.28 62.68
N THR A 171 8.96 38.99 61.40
CA THR A 171 8.48 37.67 60.96
C THR A 171 9.69 36.75 60.84
N ASP A 172 9.73 35.74 61.71
CA ASP A 172 10.65 34.60 61.57
C ASP A 172 10.22 33.77 60.35
N THR A 173 11.09 33.69 59.34
CA THR A 173 10.82 32.95 58.11
C THR A 173 11.14 31.46 58.20
N ALA A 174 11.62 30.96 59.35
CA ALA A 174 11.93 29.55 59.57
C ALA A 174 10.69 28.70 59.93
N GLN A 175 9.53 29.01 59.34
CA GLN A 175 8.33 28.19 59.52
C GLN A 175 8.32 27.03 58.53
N THR A 176 8.31 25.81 59.07
CA THR A 176 8.37 24.53 58.35
C THR A 176 7.35 24.46 57.21
N GLY A 177 7.79 24.09 56.01
CA GLY A 177 6.92 23.84 54.85
C GLY A 177 6.33 25.06 54.14
N ARG A 178 6.85 26.28 54.35
CA ARG A 178 6.34 27.50 53.67
C ARG A 178 7.49 28.29 53.04
N ILE A 179 7.30 28.71 51.79
CA ILE A 179 8.26 29.58 51.10
C ILE A 179 7.87 31.02 51.36
N VAL A 180 8.81 31.82 51.89
CA VAL A 180 8.53 33.19 52.27
C VAL A 180 9.30 34.16 51.38
N GLY A 181 8.56 35.03 50.69
CA GLY A 181 9.08 36.08 49.82
C GLY A 181 8.94 37.47 50.45
N ASN A 182 9.91 38.34 50.17
CA ASN A 182 9.84 39.76 50.50
C ASN A 182 9.40 40.55 49.27
N ARG A 183 8.22 41.18 49.34
CA ARG A 183 7.65 41.95 48.22
C ARG A 183 8.56 43.08 47.72
N ASN A 184 9.38 43.66 48.60
CA ASN A 184 10.27 44.78 48.27
C ASN A 184 11.51 44.32 47.49
N SER A 185 12.17 43.24 47.93
CA SER A 185 13.37 42.73 47.27
C SER A 185 13.09 41.71 46.17
N LYS A 186 11.86 41.20 46.09
CA LYS A 186 11.48 40.07 45.22
C LYS A 186 12.37 38.84 45.44
N ILE A 187 12.85 38.63 46.67
CA ILE A 187 13.64 37.46 47.04
C ILE A 187 12.76 36.52 47.86
N TYR A 188 12.80 35.22 47.53
CA TYR A 188 12.17 34.16 48.33
C TYR A 188 13.21 33.29 49.02
N HIS A 189 12.87 32.84 50.23
CA HIS A 189 13.65 31.90 51.02
C HIS A 189 12.93 30.55 51.04
N VAL A 190 13.73 29.51 50.87
CA VAL A 190 13.31 28.11 51.00
C VAL A 190 13.81 27.62 52.35
N GLU A 191 13.16 26.60 52.88
CA GLU A 191 13.45 25.96 54.17
C GLU A 191 14.89 25.43 54.26
N THR A 192 15.83 26.33 54.58
CA THR A 192 17.25 25.99 54.76
C THR A 192 17.77 26.62 56.03
N GLY A 193 17.17 26.37 57.20
CA GLY A 193 17.75 26.59 58.53
C GLY A 193 18.21 28.00 58.94
N GLN A 194 18.25 28.97 58.03
CA GLN A 194 18.76 30.31 58.28
C GLN A 194 17.62 31.22 58.73
N ASN A 195 17.74 31.74 59.95
CA ASN A 195 16.81 32.69 60.53
C ASN A 195 16.94 34.05 59.82
N TYR A 196 16.18 34.24 58.74
CA TYR A 196 16.02 35.53 58.09
C TYR A 196 14.86 36.29 58.73
N ARG A 197 15.12 37.55 59.08
CA ARG A 197 14.18 38.43 59.76
C ARG A 197 13.71 39.50 58.81
N MET A 198 12.40 39.67 58.66
CA MET A 198 11.83 40.75 57.85
C MET A 198 10.59 41.37 58.47
N ALA A 199 10.32 42.61 58.09
CA ALA A 199 9.10 43.29 58.48
C ALA A 199 7.88 42.57 57.88
N GLY A 200 7.01 42.04 58.74
CA GLY A 200 5.83 41.25 58.32
C GLY A 200 4.91 41.94 57.30
N LYS A 201 4.90 43.28 57.25
CA LYS A 201 4.17 44.06 56.22
C LYS A 201 4.59 43.77 54.77
N ASN A 202 5.80 43.22 54.58
CA ASN A 202 6.37 42.91 53.26
C ASN A 202 6.43 41.41 52.98
N ALA A 203 5.92 40.57 53.88
CA ALA A 203 5.94 39.12 53.75
C ALA A 203 4.86 38.62 52.78
N VAL A 204 5.25 37.77 51.85
CA VAL A 204 4.36 37.04 50.94
C VAL A 204 4.67 35.56 51.06
N TYR A 205 3.66 34.73 51.28
CA TYR A 205 3.83 33.29 51.47
C TYR A 205 3.44 32.54 50.21
N PHE A 206 4.28 31.60 49.80
CA PHE A 206 4.07 30.71 48.66
C PHE A 206 4.05 29.26 49.12
N SER A 207 3.22 28.46 48.44
CA SER A 207 3.14 27.01 48.66
C SER A 207 4.23 26.25 47.91
N THR A 208 4.72 26.78 46.77
CA THR A 208 5.75 26.14 45.94
C THR A 208 6.75 27.16 45.41
N GLU A 209 7.98 26.71 45.11
CA GLU A 209 9.02 27.59 44.53
C GLU A 209 8.60 28.10 43.15
N ASP A 210 7.85 27.29 42.40
CA ASP A 210 7.34 27.66 41.09
C ASP A 210 6.31 28.78 41.18
N ALA A 211 5.43 28.78 42.19
CA ALA A 211 4.50 29.88 42.43
C ALA A 211 5.24 31.18 42.78
N ALA A 212 6.31 31.11 43.58
CA ALA A 212 7.13 32.27 43.90
C ALA A 212 7.84 32.81 42.65
N ARG A 213 8.40 31.92 41.82
CA ARG A 213 9.07 32.30 40.57
C ARG A 213 8.10 32.89 39.55
N ALA A 214 6.91 32.30 39.41
CA ALA A 214 5.84 32.81 38.55
C ALA A 214 5.36 34.20 39.01
N ALA A 215 5.35 34.46 40.32
CA ALA A 215 5.05 35.79 40.89
C ALA A 215 6.22 36.80 40.75
N GLY A 216 7.31 36.41 40.06
CA GLY A 216 8.46 37.26 39.79
C GLY A 216 9.46 37.37 40.94
N PHE A 217 9.49 36.40 41.86
CA PHE A 217 10.48 36.32 42.93
C PHE A 217 11.67 35.45 42.53
N ARG A 218 12.86 35.80 43.01
CA ARG A 218 14.12 35.09 42.79
C ARG A 218 14.59 34.40 44.07
N LYS A 219 15.26 33.25 43.95
CA LYS A 219 15.76 32.49 45.09
C LYS A 219 16.87 33.26 45.81
N SER A 220 16.83 33.27 47.13
CA SER A 220 17.95 33.73 47.96
C SER A 220 19.17 32.80 47.80
N PHE A 221 20.37 33.38 47.76
CA PHE A 221 21.64 32.64 47.77
C PHE A 221 22.28 32.55 49.17
N ARG A 222 21.55 32.98 50.20
CA ARG A 222 22.00 33.01 51.61
C ARG A 222 21.58 31.77 52.37
#